data_AF-A0A917ELQ4-F1
#
_entry.id   AF-A0A917ELQ4-F1
#
_cell.length_a   1.000
_cell.length_b   1.000
_cell.length_c   1.000
_cell.angle_alpha   90.00
_cell.angle_beta   90.00
_cell.angle_gamma   90.00
#
_symmetry.space_group_name_H-M   'P 1'
#
loop_
_entity.id
_entity.type
_entity.pdbx_description
1 polymer ?
#
loop_
_entity_poly.entity_id
_entity_poly.type
_entity_poly.pdbx_seq_one_letter_code
_entity_poly.pdbx_strand_id
1 'polypeptide(L)'
;MNKGIDFVLTLMPCLSVLKVDNSKSIHIFNMLKYDFPHIPIDSNTDYFQFYNVHAFFHQHVQAGFPTEELLRRIEAQGMCKLVCRRIFSVTEVDRLVFL
;
A
#
# COMPACT_ATOMS: atom_id res chain seq x y z
N MET A 1 -10.16 -3.01 11.71
CA MET A 1 -9.69 -3.16 10.32
C MET A 1 -8.82 -1.96 9.99
N ASN A 2 -7.55 -2.14 9.60
CA ASN A 2 -6.62 -1.04 9.34
C ASN A 2 -6.90 -0.44 7.95
N LYS A 3 -7.76 0.58 7.90
CA LYS A 3 -8.21 1.22 6.65
C LYS A 3 -7.07 1.82 5.83
N GLY A 4 -5.94 2.15 6.46
CA GLY A 4 -4.75 2.65 5.78
C GLY A 4 -4.07 1.57 4.93
N ILE A 5 -3.96 0.35 5.45
CA ILE A 5 -3.39 -0.77 4.66
C ILE A 5 -4.29 -1.08 3.47
N ASP A 6 -5.60 -1.14 3.67
CA ASP A 6 -6.55 -1.45 2.60
C ASP A 6 -6.48 -0.39 1.48
N PHE A 7 -6.30 0.88 1.85
CA PHE A 7 -6.05 1.95 0.89
C PHE A 7 -4.74 1.78 0.13
N VAL A 8 -3.62 1.49 0.80
CA VAL A 8 -2.31 1.29 0.16
C VAL A 8 -2.36 0.13 -0.84
N LEU A 9 -2.98 -0.99 -0.44
CA LEU A 9 -3.14 -2.16 -1.29
C LEU A 9 -4.04 -1.91 -2.50
N THR A 10 -4.95 -0.93 -2.41
CA THR A 10 -5.80 -0.51 -3.54
C THR A 10 -5.09 0.53 -4.43
N LEU A 11 -4.37 1.48 -3.82
CA LEU A 11 -3.67 2.56 -4.52
C LEU A 11 -2.52 2.03 -5.40
N MET A 12 -1.70 1.10 -4.91
CA MET A 12 -0.51 0.63 -5.63
C MET A 12 -0.82 -0.01 -7.01
N PRO A 13 -1.82 -0.90 -7.13
CA PRO A 13 -2.29 -1.36 -8.44
C PRO A 13 -2.87 -0.23 -9.30
N CYS A 14 -3.62 0.70 -8.71
CA CYS A 14 -4.18 1.85 -9.43
C CYS A 14 -3.10 2.71 -10.08
N LEU A 15 -2.03 3.03 -9.34
CA LEU A 15 -0.87 3.76 -9.89
C LEU A 15 -0.20 2.98 -11.02
N SER A 16 -0.10 1.65 -10.91
CA SER A 16 0.44 0.82 -11.98
C SER A 16 -0.40 0.91 -13.27
N VAL A 17 -1.73 0.96 -13.15
CA VAL A 17 -2.63 1.19 -14.28
C VAL A 17 -2.43 2.58 -14.87
N LEU A 18 -2.39 3.62 -14.04
CA LEU A 18 -2.23 5.01 -14.49
C LEU A 18 -0.88 5.27 -15.17
N LYS A 19 0.15 4.51 -14.82
CA LYS A 19 1.45 4.55 -15.50
C LYS A 19 1.35 4.11 -16.96
N VAL A 20 0.43 3.20 -17.28
CA VAL A 20 0.22 2.65 -18.63
C VAL A 20 -0.87 3.43 -19.37
N ASP A 21 -1.96 3.78 -18.70
CA ASP A 21 -3.11 4.47 -19.26
C ASP A 21 -3.64 5.56 -18.32
N ASN A 22 -3.18 6.79 -18.53
CA ASN A 22 -3.58 7.94 -17.74
C ASN A 22 -5.02 8.42 -18.04
N SER A 23 -5.68 7.92 -19.10
CA SER A 23 -7.08 8.28 -19.38
C SER A 23 -8.05 7.81 -18.30
N LYS A 24 -7.62 6.86 -17.45
CA LYS A 24 -8.40 6.29 -16.35
C LYS A 24 -8.30 7.07 -15.04
N SER A 25 -7.52 8.14 -14.98
CA SER A 25 -7.26 8.92 -13.76
C SER A 25 -8.54 9.31 -13.03
N ILE A 26 -9.47 9.99 -13.70
CA ILE A 26 -10.73 10.44 -13.10
C ILE A 26 -11.52 9.27 -12.51
N HIS A 27 -11.62 8.15 -13.23
CA HIS A 27 -12.36 6.98 -12.76
C HIS A 27 -11.72 6.36 -11.52
N ILE A 28 -10.39 6.18 -11.55
CA ILE A 28 -9.62 5.62 -10.44
C ILE A 28 -9.70 6.51 -9.19
N PHE A 29 -9.51 7.83 -9.33
CA PHE A 29 -9.59 8.73 -8.19
C PHE A 29 -11.02 8.83 -7.63
N ASN A 30 -12.06 8.76 -8.47
CA ASN A 30 -13.45 8.71 -8.00
C ASN A 30 -13.73 7.42 -7.24
N MET A 31 -13.25 6.27 -7.72
CA MET A 31 -13.36 4.99 -7.01
C MET A 31 -12.66 5.05 -5.66
N LEU A 32 -11.40 5.54 -5.60
CA LEU A 32 -10.65 5.67 -4.35
C LEU A 32 -11.34 6.61 -3.35
N LYS A 33 -11.93 7.72 -3.82
CA LYS A 33 -12.72 8.63 -2.96
C LYS A 33 -14.00 7.98 -2.44
N TYR A 34 -14.64 7.14 -3.25
CA TYR A 34 -15.85 6.42 -2.85
C TYR A 34 -15.56 5.34 -1.81
N ASP A 35 -14.52 4.53 -2.03
CA ASP A 35 -14.14 3.43 -1.14
C ASP A 35 -13.44 3.92 0.15
N PHE A 36 -12.71 5.04 0.07
CA PHE A 36 -11.92 5.60 1.17
C PHE A 36 -12.23 7.09 1.41
N PRO A 37 -13.47 7.47 1.76
CA PRO A 37 -13.89 8.87 1.84
C PRO A 37 -13.20 9.69 2.94
N HIS A 38 -12.49 9.01 3.85
CA HIS A 38 -11.75 9.62 4.97
C HIS A 38 -10.29 9.92 4.62
N ILE A 39 -9.82 9.50 3.44
CA ILE A 39 -8.46 9.70 2.98
C ILE A 39 -8.46 10.78 1.90
N PRO A 40 -7.80 11.94 2.11
CA PRO A 40 -7.89 13.10 1.22
C PRO A 40 -6.96 12.95 0.01
N ILE A 41 -7.30 12.02 -0.89
CA ILE A 41 -6.57 11.82 -2.15
C ILE A 41 -6.93 12.90 -3.19
N ASP A 42 -5.91 13.50 -3.81
CA ASP A 42 -6.06 14.59 -4.78
C ASP A 42 -5.60 14.16 -6.17
N SER A 43 -6.52 14.21 -7.15
CA SER A 43 -6.23 13.84 -8.53
C SER A 43 -5.20 14.74 -9.24
N ASN A 44 -4.88 15.90 -8.66
CA ASN A 44 -3.87 16.81 -9.21
C ASN A 44 -2.46 16.54 -8.67
N THR A 45 -2.31 15.67 -7.66
CA THR A 45 -1.02 15.32 -7.09
C THR A 45 -0.34 14.22 -7.92
N ASP A 46 0.93 14.41 -8.27
CA ASP A 46 1.74 13.39 -8.95
C ASP A 46 2.23 12.31 -7.97
N TYR A 47 1.39 11.30 -7.75
CA TYR A 47 1.73 10.13 -6.92
C TYR A 47 2.73 9.16 -7.57
N PHE A 48 3.31 9.46 -8.74
CA PHE A 48 4.46 8.72 -9.23
C PHE A 48 5.77 9.20 -8.60
N GLN A 49 5.78 10.42 -8.06
CA GLN A 49 6.93 10.93 -7.32
C GLN A 49 6.97 10.35 -5.91
N PHE A 50 8.10 9.75 -5.57
CA PHE A 50 8.34 9.18 -4.24
C PHE A 50 8.03 10.19 -3.12
N TYR A 51 8.44 11.45 -3.26
CA TYR A 51 8.25 12.47 -2.22
C TYR A 51 6.76 12.76 -1.96
N ASN A 52 5.91 12.79 -3.00
CA ASN A 52 4.47 13.00 -2.88
C ASN A 52 3.80 11.84 -2.16
N VAL A 53 4.11 10.60 -2.56
CA VAL A 53 3.55 9.38 -1.93
C VAL A 53 4.01 9.25 -0.48
N HIS A 54 5.30 9.50 -0.22
CA HIS A 54 5.87 9.43 1.12
C HIS A 54 5.23 10.46 2.05
N ALA A 55 5.12 11.73 1.63
CA ALA A 55 4.46 12.78 2.41
C ALA A 55 2.99 12.44 2.66
N PHE A 56 2.28 11.97 1.64
CA PHE A 56 0.88 11.57 1.74
C PHE A 56 0.67 10.44 2.74
N PHE A 57 1.47 9.37 2.68
CA PHE A 57 1.37 8.25 3.63
C PHE A 57 1.68 8.67 5.06
N HIS A 58 2.71 9.50 5.23
CA HIS A 58 3.08 10.03 6.54
C HIS A 58 1.96 10.88 7.16
N GLN A 59 1.25 11.69 6.35
CA GLN A 59 0.22 12.60 6.81
C GLN A 59 -1.15 11.94 7.00
N HIS A 60 -1.52 10.98 6.14
CA HIS A 60 -2.92 10.54 6.02
C HIS A 60 -3.18 9.06 6.26
N VAL A 61 -2.16 8.22 6.17
CA VAL A 61 -2.34 6.75 6.30
C VAL A 61 -1.95 6.27 7.72
N GLN A 62 -1.69 7.21 8.63
CA GLN A 62 -1.15 7.03 9.99
C GLN A 62 0.22 6.34 10.00
N ALA A 63 1.17 6.97 10.70
CA ALA A 63 2.47 6.39 10.99
C ALA A 63 2.29 5.12 11.85
N GLY A 64 2.33 3.95 11.21
CA GLY A 64 2.41 2.66 11.91
C GLY A 64 1.27 1.70 11.61
N PHE A 65 1.15 1.24 10.37
CA PHE A 65 0.70 -0.13 10.17
C PHE A 65 1.91 -1.05 10.35
N PRO A 66 1.84 -2.09 11.20
CA PRO A 66 2.96 -3.00 11.39
C PRO A 66 3.39 -3.57 10.04
N THR A 67 4.68 -3.47 9.70
CA THR A 67 5.24 -4.04 8.45
C THR A 67 4.82 -5.50 8.27
N GLU A 68 4.76 -6.25 9.39
CA GLU A 68 4.28 -7.63 9.41
C GLU A 68 2.80 -7.77 8.97
N GLU A 69 1.90 -6.88 9.43
CA GLU A 69 0.49 -6.90 9.04
C GLU A 69 0.33 -6.57 7.54
N LEU A 70 1.06 -5.57 7.05
CA LEU A 70 1.08 -5.23 5.63
C LEU A 70 1.56 -6.42 4.78
N LEU A 71 2.69 -7.02 5.14
CA LEU A 71 3.27 -8.15 4.41
C LEU A 71 2.34 -9.38 4.42
N ARG A 72 1.65 -9.67 5.54
CA ARG A 72 0.67 -10.76 5.62
C ARG A 72 -0.51 -10.53 4.69
N ARG A 73 -1.03 -9.30 4.62
CA ARG A 73 -2.14 -8.96 3.71
C ARG A 73 -1.72 -8.99 2.24
N ILE A 74 -0.51 -8.51 1.92
CA ILE A 74 0.09 -8.63 0.58
C ILE A 74 0.16 -10.11 0.18
N GLU A 75 0.68 -10.99 1.05
CA GLU A 75 0.75 -12.43 0.77
C GLU A 75 -0.64 -13.05 0.60
N ALA A 76 -1.60 -12.70 1.46
CA ALA A 76 -2.98 -13.22 1.40
C ALA A 76 -3.68 -12.84 0.08
N GLN A 77 -3.35 -11.69 -0.49
CA GLN A 77 -3.84 -11.24 -1.80
C GLN A 77 -3.05 -11.84 -2.99
N GLY A 78 -2.10 -12.75 -2.73
CA GLY A 78 -1.29 -13.41 -3.75
C GLY A 78 -0.20 -12.53 -4.36
N MET A 79 -0.03 -11.30 -3.88
CA MET A 79 1.00 -10.38 -4.33
C MET A 79 2.34 -10.70 -3.67
N CYS A 80 3.44 -10.59 -4.41
CA CYS A 80 4.82 -10.70 -3.88
C CYS A 80 5.07 -11.94 -2.98
N LYS A 81 4.31 -13.03 -3.16
CA LYS A 81 4.26 -14.17 -2.24
C LYS A 81 5.63 -14.74 -1.86
N LEU A 82 6.53 -14.89 -2.84
CA LEU A 82 7.90 -15.37 -2.60
C LEU A 82 8.74 -14.40 -1.77
N VAL A 83 8.57 -13.09 -1.99
CA VAL A 83 9.27 -12.04 -1.22
C VAL A 83 8.74 -12.00 0.21
N CYS A 84 7.41 -12.00 0.38
CA CYS A 84 6.77 -12.01 1.70
C CYS A 84 7.23 -13.23 2.52
N ARG A 85 7.17 -14.44 1.92
CA ARG A 85 7.63 -15.67 2.57
C ARG A 85 9.11 -15.64 2.95
N ARG A 86 9.97 -15.10 2.08
CA ARG A 86 11.39 -14.97 2.38
C ARG A 86 11.65 -14.03 3.55
N ILE A 87 10.93 -12.91 3.63
CA ILE A 87 11.04 -11.98 4.76
C ILE A 87 10.59 -12.65 6.07
N PHE A 88 9.47 -13.38 6.03
CA PHE A 88 8.97 -14.12 7.20
C PHE A 88 9.89 -15.28 7.62
N SER A 89 10.49 -16.01 6.69
CA SER A 89 11.42 -17.09 7.02
C SER A 89 12.72 -16.61 7.65
N VAL A 90 13.19 -15.42 7.27
CA VAL A 90 14.39 -14.82 7.90
C VAL A 90 14.10 -14.42 9.35
N THR A 91 12.89 -13.95 9.63
CA THR A 91 12.49 -13.54 11.00
C THR A 91 12.25 -14.71 11.95
N GLU A 92 11.96 -15.92 11.45
CA GLU A 92 11.85 -17.13 12.29
C GLU A 92 13.21 -17.69 12.71
N VAL A 93 14.24 -17.59 11.85
CA VAL A 93 15.59 -18.05 12.16
C VAL A 93 16.20 -17.21 13.30
N ASP A 94 15.99 -15.89 13.29
CA ASP A 94 16.48 -15.02 14.36
C ASP A 94 15.78 -15.30 15.71
N ARG A 95 14.52 -15.74 15.72
CA ARG A 95 13.82 -16.11 16.97
C ARG A 95 14.34 -17.40 17.60
N LEU A 96 14.91 -18.31 16.82
CA LEU A 96 15.51 -19.56 17.30
C LEU A 96 16.96 -19.40 17.80
N VAL A 97 17.62 -18.28 17.49
CA VAL A 97 19.00 -18.00 17.96
C VAL A 97 19.00 -17.33 19.34
N PHE A 98 17.85 -16.83 19.81
CA PHE A 98 17.70 -16.15 21.11
C PHE A 98 16.83 -16.91 22.13
N LEU A 99 16.57 -18.21 21.93
CA LEU A 99 15.97 -19.14 22.90
C LEU A 99 16.95 -20.26 23.24
#